data_AF-K9E2W9-F1
#
_entry.id   AF-K9E2W9-F1
#
_cell.length_a   1.000
_cell.length_b   1.000
_cell.length_c   1.000
_cell.angle_alpha   90.00
_cell.angle_beta   90.00
_cell.angle_gamma   90.00
#
_symmetry.space_group_name_H-M   'P 1'
#
loop_
_entity.id
_entity.type
_entity.pdbx_description
1 polymer ?
#
loop_
_entity_poly.entity_id
_entity_poly.type
_entity_poly.pdbx_seq_one_letter_code
_entity_poly.pdbx_strand_id
1 'polypeptide(L)'
;MKSITFILGIIMLAIFAFTSCTDDNDVYPSNDKFVRIDQTSLSIVVGEKFKVTATTDEANADSYKLTWSVLDTDIATATDADNNTGVITAVAAGTTVIKVETIDGRLVYFADLTVSEGERSVKVLTIGSGISNDATISYLHDIAKNEGLPLVIGNLSSAGASLEDHMKNITENQGVYQYNRIAADGGLNTQNNQLLKTVIKSENWDYIAIEEALPLSGKLEGYQTYLPQILEYIKEQATNPDVKYILHQPWAYAQNALEEAFADYDNDQIQMFNAIANATSRAKEFAQIDITIPSGTAIQNGRTSYVAESILRDNTYLNMNIGRFITACTWFEALFGKDLTTSSYKSDNLSNFDTHLAKEAAHSAIIAPKNITDLIDYKEQGPNEFVLECPIYIDFGPIESAAPFNNYRFPTDAMLGNLKDEQGNATAFQLGVEERFTGVLERGLENLLGFPKTASEDMFFSDGITIPVSSFKMSYLNRDQKYTFVFYGHINDRLTETEFHIIGKNEGVGYVVNDDNLNRVAIIQDIEPTDEGTITIKLQPGPNNTQWAKFFGVNAMIITPEGYELLLP
;
A
#
# COMPACT_ATOMS: atom_id res chain seq x y z
N MET A 1 6.82 19.29 66.92
CA MET A 1 5.89 19.63 65.82
C MET A 1 5.56 18.32 65.11
N LYS A 2 4.42 17.69 65.46
CA LYS A 2 3.23 17.49 64.60
C LYS A 2 3.60 17.04 63.16
N SER A 3 3.22 15.87 62.62
CA SER A 3 2.37 14.78 63.10
C SER A 3 2.36 13.61 62.07
N ILE A 4 1.95 12.41 62.51
CA ILE A 4 1.28 11.31 61.76
C ILE A 4 2.19 10.38 60.92
N THR A 5 2.72 9.28 61.49
CA THR A 5 2.18 7.88 61.58
C THR A 5 1.85 7.17 60.26
N PHE A 6 2.66 6.15 59.94
CA PHE A 6 2.29 5.00 59.10
C PHE A 6 2.68 3.74 59.89
N ILE A 7 1.71 2.94 60.31
CA ILE A 7 1.96 1.63 60.94
C ILE A 7 1.07 0.60 60.27
N LEU A 8 1.73 -0.42 59.70
CA LEU A 8 1.19 -1.72 59.34
C LEU A 8 0.51 -2.39 60.53
N GLY A 9 -0.64 -3.01 60.32
CA GLY A 9 -1.25 -3.93 61.26
C GLY A 9 -2.18 -4.91 60.56
N ILE A 10 -1.68 -6.13 60.36
CA ILE A 10 -2.44 -7.32 59.93
C ILE A 10 -3.29 -7.82 61.12
N ILE A 11 -4.31 -8.64 60.80
CA ILE A 11 -5.09 -9.56 61.67
C ILE A 11 -6.36 -8.84 62.19
N MET A 12 -7.60 -9.29 61.95
CA MET A 12 -8.14 -10.66 62.05
C MET A 12 -9.46 -10.81 61.26
N LEU A 13 -9.68 -12.01 60.70
CA LEU A 13 -10.91 -12.48 60.07
C LEU A 13 -12.08 -12.46 61.07
N ALA A 14 -13.08 -11.61 60.85
CA ALA A 14 -14.37 -11.66 61.53
C ALA A 14 -15.46 -11.84 60.47
N ILE A 15 -16.06 -13.03 60.46
CA ILE A 15 -17.20 -13.40 59.63
C ILE A 15 -18.40 -12.58 60.13
N PHE A 16 -18.66 -11.45 59.47
CA PHE A 16 -19.95 -10.76 59.57
C PHE A 16 -20.81 -11.23 58.39
N ALA A 17 -21.88 -11.93 58.73
CA ALA A 17 -22.99 -12.18 57.81
C ALA A 17 -23.60 -10.83 57.44
N PHE A 18 -23.19 -10.25 56.32
CA PHE A 18 -23.90 -9.15 55.70
C PHE A 18 -25.13 -9.72 55.01
N THR A 19 -26.28 -9.39 55.57
CA THR A 19 -27.57 -9.46 54.90
C THR A 19 -27.47 -8.68 53.60
N SER A 20 -27.49 -9.43 52.50
CA SER A 20 -27.71 -8.93 51.15
C SER A 20 -28.96 -8.05 51.15
N CYS A 21 -28.79 -6.74 50.96
CA CYS A 21 -29.86 -5.95 50.37
C CYS A 21 -29.86 -6.34 48.89
N THR A 22 -30.73 -7.28 48.55
CA THR A 22 -31.19 -7.47 47.18
C THR A 22 -31.94 -6.21 46.78
N ASP A 23 -31.27 -5.28 46.11
CA ASP A 23 -31.99 -4.47 45.14
C ASP A 23 -32.37 -5.44 44.02
N ASP A 24 -33.60 -5.91 44.07
CA ASP A 24 -34.25 -6.62 42.98
C ASP A 24 -34.38 -5.64 41.81
N ASN A 25 -33.29 -5.46 41.05
CA ASN A 25 -33.36 -4.96 39.68
C ASN A 25 -33.96 -6.06 38.82
N ASP A 26 -35.23 -6.36 39.07
CA ASP A 26 -36.06 -7.13 38.16
C ASP A 26 -36.14 -6.35 36.85
N VAL A 27 -35.49 -6.87 35.81
CA VAL A 27 -35.68 -6.42 34.43
C VAL A 27 -37.07 -6.88 34.02
N TYR A 28 -38.06 -6.01 34.20
CA TYR A 28 -39.36 -6.18 33.54
C TYR A 28 -39.16 -5.85 32.06
N PRO A 29 -39.40 -6.79 31.12
CA PRO A 29 -39.51 -6.44 29.71
C PRO A 29 -40.61 -5.37 29.61
N SER A 30 -40.27 -4.17 29.13
CA SER A 30 -41.31 -3.19 28.82
C SER A 30 -42.17 -3.81 27.72
N ASN A 31 -43.47 -3.96 27.96
CA ASN A 31 -44.43 -4.33 26.92
C ASN A 31 -44.79 -3.12 26.03
N ASP A 32 -44.01 -2.04 26.08
CA ASP A 32 -44.27 -0.84 25.32
C ASP A 32 -43.97 -1.08 23.85
N LYS A 33 -44.99 -0.87 23.02
CA LYS A 33 -44.90 -0.94 21.56
C LYS A 33 -44.00 0.17 21.03
N PHE A 34 -43.11 -0.13 20.09
CA PHE A 34 -42.19 0.88 19.56
C PHE A 34 -41.84 0.66 18.08
N VAL A 35 -41.48 1.78 17.44
CA VAL A 35 -40.72 1.82 16.19
C VAL A 35 -39.53 2.74 16.43
N ARG A 36 -38.35 2.36 15.92
CA ARG A 36 -37.13 3.15 16.10
C ARG A 36 -36.24 3.02 14.88
N ILE A 37 -35.72 4.15 14.39
CA ILE A 37 -34.67 4.15 13.36
C ILE A 37 -33.33 3.78 14.02
N ASP A 38 -32.58 2.87 13.40
CA ASP A 38 -31.28 2.40 13.92
C ASP A 38 -30.30 3.57 14.15
N GLN A 39 -30.33 4.58 13.26
CA GLN A 39 -29.57 5.82 13.36
C GLN A 39 -30.46 6.95 13.92
N THR A 40 -30.05 7.57 15.03
CA THR A 40 -30.75 8.74 15.60
C THR A 40 -30.48 10.03 14.84
N SER A 41 -29.40 10.06 14.04
CA SER A 41 -29.02 11.18 13.18
C SER A 41 -28.34 10.64 11.92
N LEU A 42 -28.58 11.28 10.77
CA LEU A 42 -27.98 10.97 9.48
C LEU A 42 -27.34 12.22 8.87
N SER A 43 -26.14 12.07 8.30
CA SER A 43 -25.44 13.12 7.54
C SER A 43 -25.05 12.58 6.17
N ILE A 44 -25.53 13.24 5.11
CA ILE A 44 -25.31 12.85 3.71
C ILE A 44 -25.03 14.08 2.85
N VAL A 45 -24.46 13.87 1.67
CA VAL A 45 -24.18 14.93 0.69
C VAL A 45 -25.30 15.02 -0.33
N VAL A 46 -25.55 16.22 -0.88
CA VAL A 46 -26.52 16.42 -1.97
C VAL A 46 -26.34 15.37 -3.08
N GLY A 47 -27.44 14.74 -3.50
CA GLY A 47 -27.46 13.69 -4.52
C GLY A 47 -27.20 12.26 -3.99
N GLU A 48 -26.80 12.08 -2.74
CA GLU A 48 -26.68 10.74 -2.15
C GLU A 48 -28.06 10.14 -1.83
N LYS A 49 -28.10 8.80 -1.89
CA LYS A 49 -29.19 8.00 -1.33
C LYS A 49 -28.69 7.21 -0.14
N PHE A 50 -29.56 7.02 0.85
CA PHE A 50 -29.24 6.27 2.06
C PHE A 50 -30.44 5.43 2.50
N LYS A 51 -30.21 4.14 2.70
CA LYS A 51 -31.15 3.16 3.23
C LYS A 51 -31.10 3.20 4.75
N VAL A 52 -32.18 3.66 5.35
CA VAL A 52 -32.42 3.61 6.80
C VAL A 52 -33.28 2.40 7.13
N THR A 53 -33.04 1.79 8.30
CA THR A 53 -33.79 0.63 8.78
C THR A 53 -34.46 0.98 10.10
N ALA A 54 -35.70 0.55 10.27
CA ALA A 54 -36.41 0.65 11.53
C ALA A 54 -36.50 -0.71 12.23
N THR A 55 -36.27 -0.70 13.54
CA THR A 55 -36.49 -1.82 14.45
C THR A 55 -37.83 -1.62 15.18
N THR A 56 -38.59 -2.69 15.36
CA THR A 56 -39.89 -2.71 16.06
C THR A 56 -39.88 -3.65 17.26
N ASP A 57 -40.89 -3.57 18.12
CA ASP A 57 -41.03 -4.44 19.30
C ASP A 57 -41.44 -5.90 18.99
N GLU A 58 -41.87 -6.17 17.76
CA GLU A 58 -42.27 -7.50 17.34
C GLU A 58 -41.15 -8.20 16.56
N ALA A 59 -40.86 -9.46 16.91
CA ALA A 59 -39.78 -10.25 16.31
C ALA A 59 -39.96 -10.51 14.80
N ASN A 60 -41.16 -10.26 14.24
CA ASN A 60 -41.45 -10.38 12.81
C ASN A 60 -41.61 -9.00 12.18
N ALA A 61 -40.77 -8.73 11.17
CA ALA A 61 -40.75 -7.49 10.39
C ALA A 61 -42.07 -7.18 9.67
N ASP A 62 -42.94 -8.18 9.45
CA ASP A 62 -44.20 -8.04 8.71
C ASP A 62 -45.40 -7.56 9.54
N SER A 63 -45.25 -7.41 10.86
CA SER A 63 -46.37 -7.05 11.76
C SER A 63 -46.82 -5.60 11.61
N TYR A 64 -45.86 -4.69 11.39
CA TYR A 64 -46.10 -3.26 11.20
C TYR A 64 -45.73 -2.85 9.79
N LYS A 65 -46.75 -2.46 9.01
CA LYS A 65 -46.48 -1.74 7.76
C LYS A 65 -46.04 -0.32 8.11
N LEU A 66 -44.83 0.03 7.70
CA LEU A 66 -44.22 1.33 7.96
C LEU A 66 -44.33 2.25 6.75
N THR A 67 -44.36 3.55 7.01
CA THR A 67 -44.34 4.61 6.00
C THR A 67 -43.23 5.60 6.35
N TRP A 68 -42.45 6.00 5.35
CA TRP A 68 -41.32 6.90 5.47
C TRP A 68 -41.61 8.25 4.82
N SER A 69 -41.24 9.31 5.51
CA SER A 69 -41.35 10.69 5.02
C SER A 69 -40.22 11.56 5.53
N VAL A 70 -40.01 12.70 4.88
CA VAL A 70 -39.13 13.77 5.36
C VAL A 70 -40.00 15.02 5.55
N LEU A 71 -39.76 15.77 6.62
CA LEU A 71 -40.57 16.95 6.96
C LEU A 71 -40.43 18.08 5.95
N ASP A 72 -39.22 18.31 5.44
CA ASP A 72 -38.91 19.32 4.43
C ASP A 72 -38.44 18.63 3.14
N THR A 73 -39.34 18.55 2.16
CA THR A 73 -39.10 17.88 0.88
C THR A 73 -38.18 18.66 -0.06
N ASP A 74 -37.94 19.95 0.22
CA ASP A 74 -36.97 20.74 -0.54
C ASP A 74 -35.53 20.35 -0.16
N ILE A 75 -35.33 19.77 1.03
CA ILE A 75 -34.03 19.30 1.54
C ILE A 75 -33.79 17.83 1.18
N ALA A 76 -34.78 16.95 1.38
CA ALA A 76 -34.65 15.52 1.04
C ALA A 76 -36.01 14.85 0.82
N THR A 77 -36.03 13.73 0.11
CA THR A 77 -37.23 12.88 -0.06
C THR A 77 -37.03 11.51 0.59
N ALA A 78 -38.13 10.82 0.88
CA ALA A 78 -38.11 9.44 1.35
C ALA A 78 -39.07 8.57 0.54
N THR A 79 -38.68 7.31 0.32
CA THR A 79 -39.54 6.29 -0.29
C THR A 79 -39.51 5.01 0.54
N ASP A 80 -40.64 4.35 0.64
CA ASP A 80 -40.74 3.04 1.29
C ASP A 80 -39.96 1.97 0.49
N ALA A 81 -39.33 1.05 1.21
CA ALA A 81 -38.65 -0.13 0.68
C ALA A 81 -38.97 -1.37 1.54
N ASP A 82 -38.54 -2.54 1.10
CA ASP A 82 -38.83 -3.80 1.80
C ASP A 82 -38.14 -3.89 3.17
N ASN A 83 -38.56 -4.84 4.01
CA ASN A 83 -37.91 -5.19 5.29
C ASN A 83 -37.74 -4.01 6.26
N ASN A 84 -38.81 -3.22 6.46
CA ASN A 84 -38.81 -2.05 7.36
C ASN A 84 -37.74 -1.02 7.01
N THR A 85 -37.42 -0.87 5.72
CA THR A 85 -36.45 0.11 5.25
C THR A 85 -37.10 1.26 4.51
N GLY A 86 -36.45 2.42 4.60
CA GLY A 86 -36.77 3.60 3.82
C GLY A 86 -35.53 4.07 3.08
N VAL A 87 -35.71 4.64 1.89
CA VAL A 87 -34.60 5.24 1.12
C VAL A 87 -34.74 6.74 1.16
N ILE A 88 -33.77 7.41 1.78
CA ILE A 88 -33.66 8.86 1.84
C ILE A 88 -32.83 9.33 0.65
N THR A 89 -33.31 10.32 -0.10
CA THR A 89 -32.59 10.95 -1.21
C THR A 89 -32.33 12.42 -0.89
N ALA A 90 -31.06 12.84 -0.86
CA ALA A 90 -30.67 14.21 -0.58
C ALA A 90 -30.93 15.12 -1.79
N VAL A 91 -31.63 16.24 -1.58
CA VAL A 91 -32.04 17.19 -2.64
C VAL A 91 -31.26 18.49 -2.56
N ALA A 92 -31.21 19.13 -1.39
CA ALA A 92 -30.50 20.40 -1.18
C ALA A 92 -29.89 20.46 0.22
N ALA A 93 -28.84 21.29 0.38
CA ALA A 93 -28.21 21.44 1.68
C ALA A 93 -29.14 22.11 2.70
N GLY A 94 -29.08 21.62 3.94
CA GLY A 94 -29.96 22.04 5.01
C GLY A 94 -30.14 20.96 6.07
N THR A 95 -30.98 21.26 7.05
CA THR A 95 -31.34 20.31 8.12
C THR A 95 -32.83 20.04 8.08
N THR A 96 -33.22 18.78 8.20
CA THR A 96 -34.62 18.35 8.26
C THR A 96 -34.74 17.12 9.17
N VAL A 97 -35.89 16.45 9.17
CA VAL A 97 -36.17 15.31 10.02
C VAL A 97 -36.77 14.18 9.19
N ILE A 98 -36.22 12.98 9.35
CA ILE A 98 -36.79 11.73 8.84
C ILE A 98 -37.87 11.27 9.80
N LYS A 99 -39.03 10.92 9.28
CA LYS A 99 -40.16 10.37 10.04
C LYS A 99 -40.48 8.97 9.54
N VAL A 100 -40.53 8.01 10.46
CA VAL A 100 -41.11 6.68 10.22
C VAL A 100 -42.37 6.52 11.07
N GLU A 101 -43.45 6.03 10.48
CA GLU A 101 -44.75 5.87 11.14
C GLU A 101 -45.46 4.59 10.68
N THR A 102 -46.18 3.94 11.59
CA THR A 102 -47.06 2.82 11.22
C THR A 102 -48.23 3.31 10.38
N ILE A 103 -48.76 2.49 9.46
CA ILE A 103 -49.92 2.86 8.62
C ILE A 103 -51.14 3.30 9.46
N ASP A 104 -51.31 2.75 10.67
CA ASP A 104 -52.40 3.14 11.58
C ASP A 104 -52.11 4.41 12.40
N GLY A 105 -50.93 5.00 12.26
CA GLY A 105 -50.50 6.25 12.90
C GLY A 105 -50.22 6.14 14.39
N ARG A 106 -50.16 4.92 14.95
CA ARG A 106 -50.02 4.72 16.41
C ARG A 106 -48.60 4.80 16.92
N LEU A 107 -47.62 4.39 16.11
CA LEU A 107 -46.21 4.45 16.45
C LEU A 107 -45.49 5.36 15.46
N VAL A 108 -44.68 6.26 15.99
CA VAL A 108 -43.91 7.24 15.21
C VAL A 108 -42.53 7.41 15.81
N TYR A 109 -41.53 7.59 14.94
CA TYR A 109 -40.17 7.94 15.34
C TYR A 109 -39.57 8.97 14.39
N PHE A 110 -38.67 9.78 14.93
CA PHE A 110 -38.01 10.86 14.23
C PHE A 110 -36.49 10.72 14.35
N ALA A 111 -35.76 11.00 13.28
CA ALA A 111 -34.31 11.09 13.26
C ALA A 111 -33.86 12.36 12.55
N ASP A 112 -32.81 13.00 13.07
CA ASP A 112 -32.27 14.23 12.49
C ASP A 112 -31.56 13.93 11.16
N LEU A 113 -31.76 14.77 10.15
CA LEU A 113 -31.09 14.68 8.86
C LEU A 113 -30.37 15.99 8.55
N THR A 114 -29.06 15.90 8.32
CA THR A 114 -28.25 17.00 7.80
C THR A 114 -27.79 16.66 6.39
N VAL A 115 -28.08 17.56 5.44
CA VAL A 115 -27.59 17.48 4.06
C VAL A 115 -26.54 18.58 3.87
N SER A 116 -25.34 18.21 3.47
CA SER A 116 -24.24 19.15 3.21
C SER A 116 -24.02 19.38 1.71
N GLU A 117 -23.58 20.58 1.34
CA GLU A 117 -22.96 20.87 0.05
C GLU A 117 -21.53 20.30 -0.01
N GLY A 118 -21.06 19.93 -1.20
CA GLY A 118 -19.69 19.50 -1.43
C GLY A 118 -19.54 18.46 -2.53
N GLU A 119 -18.30 18.20 -2.92
CA GLU A 119 -17.98 17.06 -3.79
C GLU A 119 -18.07 15.76 -3.00
N ARG A 120 -18.97 14.87 -3.42
CA ARG A 120 -19.06 13.52 -2.89
C ARG A 120 -17.78 12.75 -3.21
N SER A 121 -17.18 12.15 -2.19
CA SER A 121 -16.10 11.18 -2.39
C SER A 121 -16.68 9.82 -2.78
N VAL A 122 -16.05 9.14 -3.75
CA VAL A 122 -16.32 7.73 -4.00
C VAL A 122 -15.82 6.92 -2.81
N LYS A 123 -16.60 5.95 -2.35
CA LYS A 123 -16.27 5.10 -1.20
C LYS A 123 -16.19 3.64 -1.61
N VAL A 124 -15.03 3.01 -1.46
CA VAL A 124 -14.81 1.59 -1.76
C VAL A 124 -14.40 0.81 -0.52
N LEU A 125 -15.06 -0.32 -0.25
CA LEU A 125 -14.70 -1.27 0.79
C LEU A 125 -14.19 -2.55 0.16
N THR A 126 -13.05 -3.08 0.59
CA THR A 126 -12.64 -4.46 0.29
C THR A 126 -12.89 -5.36 1.49
N ILE A 127 -13.35 -6.58 1.24
CA ILE A 127 -13.57 -7.64 2.23
C ILE A 127 -12.83 -8.88 1.74
N GLY A 128 -11.84 -9.37 2.50
CA GLY A 128 -11.09 -10.55 2.07
C GLY A 128 -9.93 -10.97 2.96
N SER A 129 -8.98 -11.65 2.32
CA SER A 129 -7.77 -12.19 2.94
C SER A 129 -6.67 -11.15 3.15
N GLY A 130 -6.76 -10.01 2.45
CA GLY A 130 -5.81 -8.90 2.48
C GLY A 130 -4.93 -8.77 1.25
N ILE A 131 -5.13 -9.60 0.21
CA ILE A 131 -4.36 -9.55 -1.04
C ILE A 131 -4.68 -8.27 -1.82
N SER A 132 -5.94 -7.86 -1.88
CA SER A 132 -6.39 -6.58 -2.44
C SER A 132 -5.73 -5.35 -1.82
N ASN A 133 -5.25 -5.45 -0.57
CA ASN A 133 -4.59 -4.34 0.12
C ASN A 133 -3.31 -3.88 -0.56
N ASP A 134 -2.61 -4.77 -1.29
CA ASP A 134 -1.44 -4.39 -2.08
C ASP A 134 -1.80 -3.32 -3.15
N ALA A 135 -3.01 -3.40 -3.72
CA ALA A 135 -3.52 -2.43 -4.69
C ALA A 135 -4.08 -1.17 -4.02
N THR A 136 -4.80 -1.32 -2.90
CA THR A 136 -5.63 -0.23 -2.35
C THR A 136 -4.93 0.65 -1.30
N ILE A 137 -3.85 0.18 -0.66
CA ILE A 137 -3.12 0.95 0.38
C ILE A 137 -1.95 1.75 -0.20
N SER A 138 -1.58 1.52 -1.46
CA SER A 138 -0.40 2.12 -2.09
C SER A 138 -0.77 3.34 -2.94
N TYR A 139 -1.06 3.12 -4.23
CA TYR A 139 -1.11 4.19 -5.23
C TYR A 139 -2.53 4.61 -5.62
N LEU A 140 -3.55 3.81 -5.31
CA LEU A 140 -4.91 4.05 -5.78
C LEU A 140 -5.45 5.42 -5.32
N HIS A 141 -5.19 5.79 -4.07
CA HIS A 141 -5.58 7.10 -3.53
C HIS A 141 -4.87 8.25 -4.25
N ASP A 142 -3.56 8.13 -4.47
CA ASP A 142 -2.77 9.16 -5.15
C ASP A 142 -3.20 9.35 -6.61
N ILE A 143 -3.46 8.25 -7.33
CA ILE A 143 -4.02 8.29 -8.69
C ILE A 143 -5.36 9.04 -8.69
N ALA A 144 -6.28 8.63 -7.80
CA ALA A 144 -7.61 9.23 -7.74
C ALA A 144 -7.55 10.72 -7.39
N LYS A 145 -6.69 11.10 -6.44
CA LYS A 145 -6.45 12.49 -6.06
C LYS A 145 -5.88 13.31 -7.22
N ASN A 146 -4.90 12.79 -7.96
CA ASN A 146 -4.34 13.48 -9.13
C ASN A 146 -5.40 13.73 -10.21
N GLU A 147 -6.31 12.78 -10.38
CA GLU A 147 -7.41 12.81 -11.34
C GLU A 147 -8.63 13.63 -10.89
N GLY A 148 -8.54 14.31 -9.73
CA GLY A 148 -9.62 15.13 -9.16
C GLY A 148 -10.82 14.30 -8.70
N LEU A 149 -10.60 13.06 -8.26
CA LEU A 149 -11.63 12.13 -7.84
C LEU A 149 -11.42 11.77 -6.35
N PRO A 150 -12.07 12.50 -5.41
CA PRO A 150 -11.94 12.20 -3.99
C PRO A 150 -12.37 10.75 -3.69
N LEU A 151 -11.51 10.00 -3.02
CA LEU A 151 -11.68 8.56 -2.78
C LEU A 151 -11.47 8.23 -1.30
N VAL A 152 -12.42 7.52 -0.71
CA VAL A 152 -12.29 6.88 0.61
C VAL A 152 -12.15 5.38 0.39
N ILE A 153 -11.14 4.78 1.00
CA ILE A 153 -10.83 3.36 0.88
C ILE A 153 -10.97 2.71 2.25
N GLY A 154 -11.80 1.69 2.34
CA GLY A 154 -11.87 0.78 3.47
C GLY A 154 -11.31 -0.59 3.09
N ASN A 155 -10.46 -1.16 3.93
CA ASN A 155 -9.94 -2.51 3.76
C ASN A 155 -10.24 -3.31 5.01
N LEU A 156 -11.18 -4.25 4.88
CA LEU A 156 -11.59 -5.16 5.94
C LEU A 156 -11.00 -6.54 5.66
N SER A 157 -9.95 -6.91 6.40
CA SER A 157 -9.23 -8.16 6.15
C SER A 157 -9.12 -9.05 7.37
N SER A 158 -9.22 -10.36 7.14
CA SER A 158 -8.79 -11.41 8.07
C SER A 158 -7.73 -12.22 7.35
N ALA A 159 -6.49 -12.20 7.85
CA ALA A 159 -5.33 -12.70 7.12
C ALA A 159 -5.51 -14.16 6.68
N GLY A 160 -5.44 -14.41 5.37
CA GLY A 160 -5.57 -15.74 4.77
C GLY A 160 -6.98 -16.35 4.82
N ALA A 161 -7.99 -15.61 5.30
CA ALA A 161 -9.36 -16.09 5.39
C ALA A 161 -9.96 -16.34 4.01
N SER A 162 -10.65 -17.48 3.88
CA SER A 162 -11.43 -17.87 2.72
C SER A 162 -12.86 -17.33 2.78
N LEU A 163 -13.63 -17.49 1.70
CA LEU A 163 -15.07 -17.21 1.73
C LEU A 163 -15.80 -18.08 2.78
N GLU A 164 -15.36 -19.32 3.01
CA GLU A 164 -15.91 -20.17 4.08
C GLU A 164 -15.69 -19.53 5.46
N ASP A 165 -14.47 -19.05 5.72
CA ASP A 165 -14.14 -18.38 6.98
C ASP A 165 -14.96 -17.10 7.16
N HIS A 166 -15.13 -16.31 6.10
CA HIS A 166 -15.98 -15.13 6.13
C HIS A 166 -17.45 -15.47 6.46
N MET A 167 -17.99 -16.52 5.86
CA MET A 167 -19.35 -16.99 6.14
C MET A 167 -19.49 -17.50 7.59
N LYS A 168 -18.48 -18.21 8.10
CA LYS A 168 -18.43 -18.61 9.50
C LYS A 168 -18.43 -17.39 10.42
N ASN A 169 -17.57 -16.40 10.15
CA ASN A 169 -17.49 -15.18 10.95
C ASN A 169 -18.79 -14.37 10.94
N ILE A 170 -19.51 -14.37 9.82
CA ILE A 170 -20.85 -13.78 9.71
C ILE A 170 -21.84 -14.53 10.60
N THR A 171 -21.88 -15.86 10.48
CA THR A 171 -22.84 -16.72 11.20
C THR A 171 -22.62 -16.68 12.71
N GLU A 172 -21.36 -16.68 13.13
CA GLU A 172 -20.96 -16.66 14.54
C GLU A 172 -20.80 -15.23 15.10
N ASN A 173 -21.06 -14.20 14.28
CA ASN A 173 -20.94 -12.78 14.64
C ASN A 173 -19.58 -12.46 15.28
N GLN A 174 -18.49 -12.88 14.63
CA GLN A 174 -17.12 -12.73 15.15
C GLN A 174 -16.45 -11.42 14.72
N GLY A 175 -15.91 -10.69 15.69
CA GLY A 175 -15.10 -9.50 15.47
C GLY A 175 -13.63 -9.84 15.27
N VAL A 176 -13.27 -10.46 14.15
CA VAL A 176 -11.89 -10.92 13.86
C VAL A 176 -11.14 -10.07 12.82
N TYR A 177 -11.81 -9.07 12.26
CA TYR A 177 -11.27 -8.31 11.15
C TYR A 177 -10.39 -7.15 11.61
N GLN A 178 -9.31 -6.92 10.89
CA GLN A 178 -8.62 -5.63 10.87
C GLN A 178 -9.27 -4.75 9.80
N TYR A 179 -9.54 -3.50 10.16
CA TYR A 179 -10.10 -2.47 9.29
C TYR A 179 -9.12 -1.32 9.14
N ASN A 180 -8.62 -1.12 7.91
CA ASN A 180 -7.83 0.04 7.54
C ASN A 180 -8.69 1.00 6.73
N ARG A 181 -8.80 2.26 7.15
CA ARG A 181 -9.56 3.31 6.47
C ARG A 181 -8.62 4.42 6.03
N ILE A 182 -8.59 4.69 4.74
CA ILE A 182 -7.92 5.85 4.14
C ILE A 182 -8.98 6.89 3.84
N ALA A 183 -8.90 8.04 4.51
CA ALA A 183 -9.79 9.18 4.30
C ALA A 183 -9.48 9.90 2.98
N ALA A 184 -10.39 10.77 2.53
CA ALA A 184 -10.23 11.51 1.27
C ALA A 184 -8.97 12.39 1.24
N ASP A 185 -8.47 12.84 2.40
CA ASP A 185 -7.23 13.60 2.54
C ASP A 185 -5.96 12.73 2.57
N GLY A 186 -6.11 11.39 2.57
CA GLY A 186 -5.02 10.41 2.69
C GLY A 186 -4.76 9.93 4.11
N GLY A 187 -5.50 10.42 5.12
CA GLY A 187 -5.34 10.01 6.51
C GLY A 187 -5.69 8.52 6.71
N LEU A 188 -4.72 7.73 7.19
CA LEU A 188 -4.90 6.31 7.49
C LEU A 188 -5.30 6.08 8.96
N ASN A 189 -6.34 5.28 9.18
CA ASN A 189 -6.75 4.79 10.50
C ASN A 189 -6.89 3.26 10.49
N THR A 190 -6.32 2.59 11.49
CA THR A 190 -6.40 1.13 11.65
C THR A 190 -7.16 0.77 12.91
N GLN A 191 -8.09 -0.18 12.79
CA GLN A 191 -8.89 -0.71 13.88
C GLN A 191 -8.86 -2.24 13.85
N ASN A 192 -8.73 -2.87 15.01
CA ASN A 192 -8.74 -4.33 15.12
C ASN A 192 -10.08 -4.81 15.73
N ASN A 193 -10.29 -6.12 15.68
CA ASN A 193 -11.43 -6.81 16.28
C ASN A 193 -12.80 -6.30 15.77
N GLN A 194 -12.86 -5.90 14.49
CA GLN A 194 -14.07 -5.37 13.88
C GLN A 194 -14.99 -6.48 13.41
N LEU A 195 -16.29 -6.21 13.50
CA LEU A 195 -17.35 -7.03 12.88
C LEU A 195 -17.59 -6.57 11.45
N LEU A 196 -17.81 -7.52 10.54
CA LEU A 196 -18.13 -7.24 9.14
C LEU A 196 -19.38 -6.37 9.00
N LYS A 197 -20.44 -6.65 9.78
CA LYS A 197 -21.66 -5.83 9.86
C LYS A 197 -21.38 -4.37 10.21
N THR A 198 -20.56 -4.14 11.22
CA THR A 198 -20.28 -2.80 11.74
C THR A 198 -19.60 -1.95 10.66
N VAL A 199 -18.63 -2.52 9.94
CA VAL A 199 -17.89 -1.79 8.90
C VAL A 199 -18.75 -1.54 7.66
N ILE A 200 -19.58 -2.49 7.23
CA ILE A 200 -20.51 -2.26 6.11
C ILE A 200 -21.49 -1.12 6.43
N LYS A 201 -21.96 -1.01 7.67
CA LYS A 201 -22.86 0.07 8.10
C LYS A 201 -22.15 1.40 8.41
N SER A 202 -20.82 1.39 8.53
CA SER A 202 -20.06 2.56 8.99
C SER A 202 -19.99 3.69 7.96
N GLU A 203 -20.16 3.39 6.69
CA GLU A 203 -20.08 4.33 5.58
C GLU A 203 -21.16 4.00 4.53
N ASN A 204 -21.51 5.00 3.74
CA ASN A 204 -22.41 4.84 2.59
C ASN A 204 -21.61 4.34 1.37
N TRP A 205 -21.11 3.11 1.41
CA TRP A 205 -20.20 2.55 0.40
C TRP A 205 -20.81 2.56 -1.02
N ASP A 206 -20.06 3.05 -2.00
CA ASP A 206 -20.41 2.99 -3.42
C ASP A 206 -20.07 1.63 -4.02
N TYR A 207 -18.97 1.06 -3.55
CA TYR A 207 -18.41 -0.20 -4.02
C TYR A 207 -18.05 -1.08 -2.84
N ILE A 208 -18.46 -2.36 -2.89
CA ILE A 208 -17.99 -3.39 -1.95
C ILE A 208 -17.37 -4.53 -2.75
N ALA A 209 -16.05 -4.68 -2.62
CA ALA A 209 -15.26 -5.71 -3.26
C ALA A 209 -15.06 -6.92 -2.35
N ILE A 210 -15.21 -8.10 -2.92
CA ILE A 210 -15.05 -9.38 -2.24
C ILE A 210 -13.87 -10.12 -2.88
N GLU A 211 -13.11 -10.80 -2.04
CA GLU A 211 -11.93 -11.58 -2.41
C GLU A 211 -11.98 -12.96 -1.74
N GLU A 212 -11.61 -13.99 -2.51
CA GLU A 212 -11.32 -15.33 -1.99
C GLU A 212 -9.84 -15.43 -1.59
N ALA A 213 -9.51 -16.30 -0.63
CA ALA A 213 -8.14 -16.60 -0.27
C ALA A 213 -7.35 -17.03 -1.51
N LEU A 214 -6.14 -16.49 -1.68
CA LEU A 214 -5.31 -16.74 -2.87
C LEU A 214 -5.10 -18.24 -3.18
N PRO A 215 -4.82 -19.15 -2.22
CA PRO A 215 -4.75 -20.58 -2.47
C PRO A 215 -6.00 -21.19 -3.13
N LEU A 216 -7.18 -20.64 -2.83
CA LEU A 216 -8.49 -21.12 -3.27
C LEU A 216 -9.04 -20.31 -4.44
N SER A 217 -8.38 -19.23 -4.84
CA SER A 217 -8.89 -18.27 -5.82
C SER A 217 -9.17 -18.85 -7.21
N GLY A 218 -8.50 -19.94 -7.59
CA GLY A 218 -8.74 -20.72 -8.82
C GLY A 218 -9.79 -21.83 -8.69
N LYS A 219 -10.36 -22.05 -7.50
CA LYS A 219 -11.30 -23.15 -7.21
C LYS A 219 -12.73 -22.63 -7.13
N LEU A 220 -13.59 -23.09 -8.03
CA LEU A 220 -14.96 -22.59 -8.17
C LEU A 220 -15.89 -22.96 -6.98
N GLU A 221 -15.60 -24.07 -6.28
CA GLU A 221 -16.46 -24.65 -5.25
C GLU A 221 -16.74 -23.68 -4.08
N GLY A 222 -15.71 -22.98 -3.60
CA GLY A 222 -15.84 -21.97 -2.53
C GLY A 222 -16.76 -20.82 -2.94
N TYR A 223 -16.56 -20.27 -4.15
CA TYR A 223 -17.44 -19.24 -4.69
C TYR A 223 -18.88 -19.72 -4.82
N GLN A 224 -19.13 -20.92 -5.35
CA GLN A 224 -20.49 -21.42 -5.55
C GLN A 224 -21.25 -21.60 -4.24
N THR A 225 -20.54 -22.03 -3.20
CA THR A 225 -21.14 -22.34 -1.91
C THR A 225 -21.38 -21.06 -1.10
N TYR A 226 -20.37 -20.19 -0.99
CA TYR A 226 -20.36 -19.12 0.01
C TYR A 226 -20.62 -17.72 -0.56
N LEU A 227 -20.20 -17.42 -1.80
CA LEU A 227 -20.32 -16.06 -2.33
C LEU A 227 -21.77 -15.53 -2.39
N PRO A 228 -22.79 -16.31 -2.86
CA PRO A 228 -24.17 -15.82 -2.87
C PRO A 228 -24.71 -15.48 -1.48
N GLN A 229 -24.39 -16.29 -0.47
CA GLN A 229 -24.83 -16.09 0.92
C GLN A 229 -24.17 -14.85 1.54
N ILE A 230 -22.87 -14.67 1.29
CA ILE A 230 -22.13 -13.48 1.73
C ILE A 230 -22.70 -12.22 1.06
N LEU A 231 -22.99 -12.27 -0.24
CA LEU A 231 -23.58 -11.13 -0.96
C LEU A 231 -24.97 -10.77 -0.44
N GLU A 232 -25.81 -11.76 -0.16
CA GLU A 232 -27.12 -11.54 0.44
C GLU A 232 -26.98 -10.82 1.78
N TYR A 233 -26.10 -11.30 2.66
CA TYR A 233 -25.80 -10.64 3.92
C TYR A 233 -25.31 -9.20 3.73
N ILE A 234 -24.36 -8.97 2.81
CA ILE A 234 -23.83 -7.63 2.55
C ILE A 234 -24.95 -6.71 2.02
N LYS A 235 -25.81 -7.18 1.12
CA LYS A 235 -26.96 -6.43 0.59
C LYS A 235 -27.93 -5.99 1.68
N GLU A 236 -28.20 -6.87 2.64
CA GLU A 236 -29.01 -6.54 3.80
C GLU A 236 -28.38 -5.44 4.65
N GLN A 237 -27.06 -5.54 4.91
CA GLN A 237 -26.37 -4.59 5.79
C GLN A 237 -25.99 -3.26 5.12
N ALA A 238 -25.79 -3.23 3.80
CA ALA A 238 -25.34 -2.05 3.06
C ALA A 238 -26.34 -0.90 3.16
N THR A 239 -25.84 0.31 3.39
CA THR A 239 -26.64 1.53 3.54
C THR A 239 -26.88 2.25 2.23
N ASN A 240 -26.03 2.07 1.22
CA ASN A 240 -26.27 2.64 -0.10
C ASN A 240 -27.18 1.70 -0.91
N PRO A 241 -28.40 2.12 -1.31
CA PRO A 241 -29.27 1.28 -2.13
C PRO A 241 -28.74 1.06 -3.55
N ASP A 242 -27.84 1.92 -4.03
CA ASP A 242 -27.23 1.85 -5.37
C ASP A 242 -25.80 1.28 -5.32
N VAL A 243 -25.40 0.64 -4.21
CA VAL A 243 -24.07 0.02 -4.07
C VAL A 243 -23.82 -1.00 -5.18
N LYS A 244 -22.61 -0.97 -5.73
CA LYS A 244 -22.12 -1.96 -6.69
C LYS A 244 -21.20 -2.96 -6.00
N TYR A 245 -21.38 -4.23 -6.35
CA TYR A 245 -20.56 -5.31 -5.84
C TYR A 245 -19.45 -5.63 -6.82
N ILE A 246 -18.27 -5.87 -6.28
CA ILE A 246 -17.06 -6.15 -7.06
C ILE A 246 -16.52 -7.52 -6.66
N LEU A 247 -16.06 -8.29 -7.63
CA LEU A 247 -15.22 -9.46 -7.39
C LEU A 247 -13.79 -9.14 -7.78
N HIS A 248 -12.88 -9.19 -6.82
CA HIS A 248 -11.46 -9.00 -7.08
C HIS A 248 -10.87 -10.28 -7.68
N GLN A 249 -10.23 -10.19 -8.84
CA GLN A 249 -9.47 -11.28 -9.44
C GLN A 249 -7.99 -11.13 -9.05
N PRO A 250 -7.46 -11.96 -8.13
CA PRO A 250 -6.06 -11.89 -7.73
C PRO A 250 -5.13 -12.48 -8.80
N TRP A 251 -3.82 -12.39 -8.58
CA TRP A 251 -2.77 -12.91 -9.47
C TRP A 251 -2.31 -14.32 -9.09
N ALA A 252 -1.66 -15.01 -10.03
CA ALA A 252 -1.01 -16.29 -9.76
C ALA A 252 0.32 -16.11 -9.01
N TYR A 253 0.75 -17.16 -8.29
CA TYR A 253 2.06 -17.21 -7.63
C TYR A 253 3.24 -17.04 -8.60
N ALA A 254 4.44 -16.83 -8.05
CA ALA A 254 5.69 -16.86 -8.81
C ALA A 254 5.91 -18.22 -9.49
N GLN A 255 6.66 -18.25 -10.59
CA GLN A 255 6.95 -19.51 -11.33
C GLN A 255 7.66 -20.58 -10.48
N ASN A 256 8.47 -20.15 -9.51
CA ASN A 256 9.23 -21.01 -8.61
C ASN A 256 8.65 -21.05 -7.19
N ALA A 257 7.37 -20.70 -7.05
CA ALA A 257 6.65 -20.75 -5.79
C ALA A 257 6.71 -22.16 -5.16
N LEU A 258 6.77 -22.19 -3.83
CA LEU A 258 6.89 -23.41 -3.02
C LEU A 258 5.66 -23.64 -2.14
N GLU A 259 4.65 -22.79 -2.29
CA GLU A 259 3.36 -22.85 -1.63
C GLU A 259 2.68 -24.17 -1.95
N GLU A 260 2.26 -24.92 -0.93
CA GLU A 260 1.65 -26.25 -1.09
C GLU A 260 0.44 -26.22 -2.04
N ALA A 261 -0.38 -25.16 -1.95
CA ALA A 261 -1.54 -24.97 -2.82
C ALA A 261 -1.17 -24.78 -4.31
N PHE A 262 0.08 -24.48 -4.65
CA PHE A 262 0.50 -24.38 -6.04
C PHE A 262 0.50 -25.74 -6.74
N ALA A 263 0.62 -26.83 -5.98
CA ALA A 263 0.53 -28.19 -6.49
C ALA A 263 -0.84 -28.51 -7.11
N ASP A 264 -1.91 -27.83 -6.67
CA ASP A 264 -3.26 -27.96 -7.27
C ASP A 264 -3.31 -27.45 -8.72
N TYR A 265 -2.30 -26.69 -9.13
CA TYR A 265 -2.13 -26.12 -10.47
C TYR A 265 -0.89 -26.68 -11.16
N ASP A 266 -0.47 -27.90 -10.79
CA ASP A 266 0.75 -28.57 -11.27
C ASP A 266 2.05 -27.78 -11.05
N ASN A 267 2.06 -26.83 -10.11
CA ASN A 267 3.13 -25.84 -9.93
C ASN A 267 3.39 -25.01 -11.21
N ASP A 268 2.33 -24.71 -11.97
CA ASP A 268 2.39 -23.92 -13.20
C ASP A 268 1.63 -22.60 -13.04
N GLN A 269 2.35 -21.49 -13.21
CA GLN A 269 1.81 -20.14 -13.03
C GLN A 269 0.68 -19.83 -14.02
N ILE A 270 0.80 -20.28 -15.27
CA ILE A 270 -0.19 -20.01 -16.32
C ILE A 270 -1.45 -20.84 -16.07
N GLN A 271 -1.32 -22.08 -15.60
CA GLN A 271 -2.46 -22.89 -15.16
C GLN A 271 -3.19 -22.24 -13.99
N MET A 272 -2.46 -21.77 -12.97
CA MET A 272 -3.07 -21.07 -11.84
C MET A 272 -3.77 -19.78 -12.28
N PHE A 273 -3.12 -18.95 -13.12
CA PHE A 273 -3.72 -17.74 -13.67
C PHE A 273 -5.04 -18.04 -14.42
N ASN A 274 -5.02 -19.01 -15.33
CA ASN A 274 -6.20 -19.40 -16.10
C ASN A 274 -7.32 -19.92 -15.20
N ALA A 275 -6.99 -20.69 -14.16
CA ALA A 275 -7.95 -21.17 -13.19
C ALA A 275 -8.61 -20.01 -12.43
N ILE A 276 -7.83 -19.04 -11.94
CA ILE A 276 -8.32 -17.84 -11.25
C ILE A 276 -9.22 -17.00 -12.17
N ALA A 277 -8.76 -16.68 -13.38
CA ALA A 277 -9.52 -15.90 -14.36
C ALA A 277 -10.85 -16.57 -14.72
N ASN A 278 -10.87 -17.90 -14.82
CA ASN A 278 -12.08 -18.65 -15.10
C ASN A 278 -13.02 -18.72 -13.88
N ALA A 279 -12.49 -19.01 -12.69
CA ALA A 279 -13.28 -19.12 -11.47
C ALA A 279 -13.99 -17.81 -11.15
N THR A 280 -13.25 -16.70 -11.15
CA THR A 280 -13.77 -15.35 -10.89
C THR A 280 -14.78 -14.91 -11.96
N SER A 281 -14.49 -15.16 -13.24
CA SER A 281 -15.43 -14.89 -14.34
C SER A 281 -16.74 -15.65 -14.16
N ARG A 282 -16.69 -16.94 -13.81
CA ARG A 282 -17.91 -17.74 -13.58
C ARG A 282 -18.65 -17.29 -12.32
N ALA A 283 -17.91 -16.99 -11.25
CA ALA A 283 -18.46 -16.47 -10.00
C ALA A 283 -19.20 -15.16 -10.18
N LYS A 284 -18.64 -14.23 -10.96
CA LYS A 284 -19.33 -12.98 -11.30
C LYS A 284 -20.71 -13.24 -11.92
N GLU A 285 -20.78 -14.16 -12.90
CA GLU A 285 -22.02 -14.42 -13.63
C GLU A 285 -23.11 -15.07 -12.75
N PHE A 286 -22.78 -16.13 -12.00
CA PHE A 286 -23.82 -16.79 -11.19
C PHE A 286 -24.22 -16.00 -9.94
N ALA A 287 -23.30 -15.20 -9.38
CA ALA A 287 -23.56 -14.39 -8.19
C ALA A 287 -24.12 -13.00 -8.53
N GLN A 288 -24.24 -12.67 -9.83
CA GLN A 288 -24.72 -11.37 -10.32
C GLN A 288 -23.91 -10.19 -9.75
N ILE A 289 -22.59 -10.33 -9.76
CA ILE A 289 -21.66 -9.26 -9.40
C ILE A 289 -21.59 -8.22 -10.53
N ASP A 290 -21.54 -6.94 -10.17
CA ASP A 290 -21.53 -5.84 -11.14
C ASP A 290 -20.20 -5.72 -11.90
N ILE A 291 -19.07 -5.82 -11.19
CA ILE A 291 -17.73 -5.52 -11.72
C ILE A 291 -16.74 -6.63 -11.33
N THR A 292 -15.84 -6.99 -12.25
CA THR A 292 -14.60 -7.71 -11.91
C THR A 292 -13.44 -6.74 -12.02
N ILE A 293 -12.56 -6.71 -11.02
CA ILE A 293 -11.28 -6.01 -11.11
C ILE A 293 -10.20 -7.02 -11.50
N PRO A 294 -9.67 -6.96 -12.74
CA PRO A 294 -8.81 -8.01 -13.28
C PRO A 294 -7.33 -7.86 -12.91
N SER A 295 -7.03 -7.67 -11.62
CA SER A 295 -5.65 -7.47 -11.13
C SER A 295 -4.72 -8.61 -11.54
N GLY A 296 -5.20 -9.86 -11.50
CA GLY A 296 -4.45 -11.02 -11.93
C GLY A 296 -4.01 -10.98 -13.39
N THR A 297 -4.90 -10.51 -14.26
CA THR A 297 -4.60 -10.35 -15.68
C THR A 297 -3.64 -9.20 -15.91
N ALA A 298 -3.79 -8.08 -15.18
CA ALA A 298 -2.85 -6.96 -15.26
C ALA A 298 -1.43 -7.35 -14.83
N ILE A 299 -1.30 -8.12 -13.75
CA ILE A 299 -0.02 -8.68 -13.32
C ILE A 299 0.55 -9.65 -14.37
N GLN A 300 -0.29 -10.51 -14.94
CA GLN A 300 0.17 -11.44 -15.97
C GLN A 300 0.59 -10.74 -17.27
N ASN A 301 -0.06 -9.63 -17.64
CA ASN A 301 0.39 -8.73 -18.72
C ASN A 301 1.76 -8.14 -18.36
N GLY A 302 1.91 -7.59 -17.15
CA GLY A 302 3.19 -7.05 -16.66
C GLY A 302 4.34 -8.05 -16.70
N ARG A 303 4.08 -9.33 -16.36
CA ARG A 303 5.06 -10.43 -16.44
C ARG A 303 5.57 -10.71 -17.85
N THR A 304 4.85 -10.28 -18.89
CA THR A 304 5.32 -10.44 -20.28
C THR A 304 6.41 -9.44 -20.66
N SER A 305 6.62 -8.40 -19.87
CA SER A 305 7.66 -7.38 -20.06
C SER A 305 9.02 -7.79 -19.47
N TYR A 306 10.02 -6.90 -19.57
CA TYR A 306 11.34 -7.06 -18.93
C TYR A 306 11.25 -7.22 -17.40
N VAL A 307 10.15 -6.78 -16.78
CA VAL A 307 9.92 -6.90 -15.33
C VAL A 307 9.77 -8.36 -14.90
N ALA A 308 9.17 -9.19 -15.77
CA ALA A 308 8.98 -10.62 -15.53
C ALA A 308 8.50 -10.93 -14.09
N GLU A 309 9.20 -11.82 -13.39
CA GLU A 309 8.86 -12.25 -12.02
C GLU A 309 9.22 -11.22 -10.95
N SER A 310 10.05 -10.21 -11.26
CA SER A 310 10.39 -9.14 -10.31
C SER A 310 9.21 -8.27 -9.94
N ILE A 311 8.05 -8.43 -10.59
CA ILE A 311 6.76 -7.81 -10.23
C ILE A 311 6.28 -8.19 -8.82
N LEU A 312 6.75 -9.33 -8.30
CA LEU A 312 6.51 -9.77 -6.93
C LEU A 312 7.75 -9.51 -6.05
N ARG A 313 7.54 -9.28 -4.75
CA ARG A 313 8.64 -9.19 -3.77
C ARG A 313 9.05 -10.56 -3.22
N ASP A 314 8.13 -11.50 -3.27
CA ASP A 314 8.28 -12.89 -2.85
C ASP A 314 7.43 -13.76 -3.79
N ASN A 315 7.09 -14.97 -3.40
CA ASN A 315 6.33 -15.87 -4.27
C ASN A 315 4.84 -15.52 -4.41
N THR A 316 4.34 -14.59 -3.58
CA THR A 316 2.91 -14.30 -3.42
C THR A 316 2.59 -12.81 -3.51
N TYR A 317 3.32 -11.93 -2.84
CA TYR A 317 2.96 -10.52 -2.68
C TYR A 317 3.62 -9.62 -3.73
N LEU A 318 2.93 -8.55 -4.10
CA LEU A 318 3.44 -7.61 -5.10
C LEU A 318 4.66 -6.86 -4.55
N ASN A 319 5.60 -6.55 -5.43
CA ASN A 319 6.64 -5.60 -5.09
C ASN A 319 6.00 -4.23 -4.79
N MET A 320 6.66 -3.45 -3.93
CA MET A 320 6.11 -2.15 -3.49
C MET A 320 6.10 -1.07 -4.58
N ASN A 321 6.71 -1.36 -5.73
CA ASN A 321 6.91 -0.44 -6.84
C ASN A 321 5.89 -0.77 -7.95
N ILE A 322 6.36 -1.33 -9.06
CA ILE A 322 5.57 -1.50 -10.27
C ILE A 322 4.39 -2.48 -10.11
N GLY A 323 4.54 -3.55 -9.31
CA GLY A 323 3.48 -4.54 -9.11
C GLY A 323 2.23 -3.93 -8.48
N ARG A 324 2.42 -3.22 -7.35
CA ARG A 324 1.34 -2.47 -6.70
C ARG A 324 0.80 -1.33 -7.57
N PHE A 325 1.64 -0.68 -8.36
CA PHE A 325 1.19 0.39 -9.25
C PHE A 325 0.30 -0.13 -10.39
N ILE A 326 0.64 -1.27 -10.99
CA ILE A 326 -0.19 -1.95 -12.01
C ILE A 326 -1.59 -2.24 -11.47
N THR A 327 -1.67 -2.82 -10.28
CA THR A 327 -2.97 -3.17 -9.69
C THR A 327 -3.75 -1.93 -9.28
N ALA A 328 -3.09 -0.90 -8.72
CA ALA A 328 -3.74 0.38 -8.45
C ALA A 328 -4.32 1.05 -9.70
N CYS A 329 -3.59 1.02 -10.83
CA CYS A 329 -4.11 1.50 -12.12
C CYS A 329 -5.33 0.69 -12.55
N THR A 330 -5.28 -0.65 -12.41
CA THR A 330 -6.38 -1.55 -12.76
C THR A 330 -7.64 -1.26 -11.93
N TRP A 331 -7.47 -1.06 -10.62
CA TRP A 331 -8.57 -0.68 -9.72
C TRP A 331 -9.15 0.68 -10.12
N PHE A 332 -8.30 1.67 -10.41
CA PHE A 332 -8.76 2.99 -10.81
C PHE A 332 -9.59 2.94 -12.10
N GLU A 333 -9.08 2.32 -13.16
CA GLU A 333 -9.81 2.23 -14.43
C GLU A 333 -11.14 1.48 -14.27
N ALA A 334 -11.15 0.39 -13.48
CA ALA A 334 -12.37 -0.37 -13.24
C ALA A 334 -13.44 0.40 -12.45
N LEU A 335 -13.03 1.24 -11.48
CA LEU A 335 -13.94 2.03 -10.65
C LEU A 335 -14.47 3.27 -11.38
N PHE A 336 -13.63 3.93 -12.19
CA PHE A 336 -13.91 5.25 -12.74
C PHE A 336 -14.13 5.27 -14.26
N GLY A 337 -13.81 4.18 -14.96
CA GLY A 337 -13.94 4.08 -16.42
C GLY A 337 -13.05 5.07 -17.19
N LYS A 338 -11.98 5.56 -16.55
CA LYS A 338 -11.01 6.48 -17.13
C LYS A 338 -9.75 5.71 -17.55
N ASP A 339 -9.30 5.95 -18.77
CA ASP A 339 -8.07 5.38 -19.33
C ASP A 339 -6.84 6.15 -18.84
N LEU A 340 -6.02 5.50 -18.00
CA LEU A 340 -4.83 6.09 -17.40
C LEU A 340 -3.65 6.18 -18.37
N THR A 341 -3.65 5.45 -19.50
CA THR A 341 -2.60 5.58 -20.52
C THR A 341 -2.53 6.99 -21.09
N THR A 342 -3.67 7.72 -21.05
CA THR A 342 -3.77 9.12 -21.46
C THR A 342 -3.47 10.13 -20.35
N SER A 343 -3.38 9.68 -19.10
CA SER A 343 -3.12 10.53 -17.93
C SER A 343 -1.64 10.93 -17.84
N SER A 344 -1.38 12.18 -17.43
CA SER A 344 -0.02 12.64 -17.11
C SER A 344 0.48 12.19 -15.73
N TYR A 345 -0.34 11.51 -14.93
CA TYR A 345 0.06 11.04 -13.61
C TYR A 345 1.25 10.09 -13.70
N LYS A 346 2.25 10.31 -12.85
CA LYS A 346 3.44 9.48 -12.70
C LYS A 346 3.68 9.23 -11.22
N SER A 347 4.03 8.00 -10.86
CA SER A 347 4.51 7.68 -9.51
C SER A 347 5.97 8.14 -9.35
N ASP A 348 6.27 8.82 -8.26
CA ASP A 348 7.65 9.17 -7.89
C ASP A 348 8.51 7.92 -7.65
N ASN A 349 7.91 6.76 -7.41
CA ASN A 349 8.66 5.51 -7.21
C ASN A 349 9.01 4.77 -8.52
N LEU A 350 8.60 5.30 -9.68
CA LEU A 350 8.76 4.64 -10.98
C LEU A 350 9.38 5.57 -12.03
N SER A 351 10.12 4.97 -12.96
CA SER A 351 10.56 5.67 -14.17
C SER A 351 9.35 6.06 -15.04
N ASN A 352 9.55 6.95 -16.01
CA ASN A 352 8.52 7.22 -17.01
C ASN A 352 8.16 5.94 -17.78
N PHE A 353 9.15 5.15 -18.16
CA PHE A 353 8.95 3.91 -18.92
C PHE A 353 8.13 2.89 -18.12
N ASP A 354 8.49 2.66 -16.86
CA ASP A 354 7.80 1.73 -15.95
C ASP A 354 6.37 2.20 -15.67
N THR A 355 6.16 3.52 -15.59
CA THR A 355 4.82 4.11 -15.42
C THR A 355 3.94 3.81 -16.63
N HIS A 356 4.45 3.99 -17.86
CA HIS A 356 3.70 3.68 -19.08
C HIS A 356 3.44 2.18 -19.20
N LEU A 357 4.44 1.34 -18.96
CA LEU A 357 4.31 -0.12 -18.92
C LEU A 357 3.16 -0.53 -18.00
N ALA A 358 3.14 0.02 -16.78
CA ALA A 358 2.16 -0.36 -15.79
C ALA A 358 0.73 0.06 -16.15
N LYS A 359 0.57 1.25 -16.74
CA LYS A 359 -0.72 1.74 -17.25
C LYS A 359 -1.20 0.87 -18.41
N GLU A 360 -0.33 0.54 -19.37
CA GLU A 360 -0.66 -0.33 -20.50
C GLU A 360 -1.04 -1.75 -20.03
N ALA A 361 -0.31 -2.30 -19.05
CA ALA A 361 -0.62 -3.60 -18.46
C ALA A 361 -2.03 -3.63 -17.84
N ALA A 362 -2.37 -2.58 -17.07
CA ALA A 362 -3.67 -2.40 -16.45
C ALA A 362 -4.78 -2.20 -17.49
N HIS A 363 -4.60 -1.26 -18.42
CA HIS A 363 -5.57 -0.93 -19.46
C HIS A 363 -5.90 -2.15 -20.34
N SER A 364 -4.86 -2.88 -20.77
CA SER A 364 -5.03 -4.12 -21.53
C SER A 364 -5.82 -5.18 -20.75
N ALA A 365 -5.65 -5.24 -19.43
CA ALA A 365 -6.44 -6.15 -18.59
C ALA A 365 -7.90 -5.70 -18.44
N ILE A 366 -8.19 -4.40 -18.43
CA ILE A 366 -9.57 -3.91 -18.47
C ILE A 366 -10.27 -4.30 -19.78
N ILE A 367 -9.57 -4.19 -20.92
CA ILE A 367 -10.09 -4.58 -22.23
C ILE A 367 -10.28 -6.09 -22.35
N ALA A 368 -9.30 -6.88 -21.90
CA ALA A 368 -9.25 -8.32 -22.06
C ALA A 368 -9.05 -9.05 -20.71
N PRO A 369 -10.03 -9.02 -19.79
CA PRO A 369 -9.85 -9.40 -18.38
C PRO A 369 -9.52 -10.87 -18.13
N LYS A 370 -9.50 -11.71 -19.16
CA LYS A 370 -9.21 -13.15 -19.06
C LYS A 370 -8.04 -13.60 -19.93
N ASN A 371 -7.47 -12.69 -20.73
CA ASN A 371 -6.43 -13.04 -21.69
C ASN A 371 -5.17 -12.24 -21.40
N ILE A 372 -4.04 -12.92 -21.44
CA ILE A 372 -2.73 -12.28 -21.34
C ILE A 372 -2.49 -11.48 -22.62
N THR A 373 -2.22 -10.20 -22.47
CA THR A 373 -1.76 -9.32 -23.53
C THR A 373 -0.25 -9.23 -23.45
N ASP A 374 0.42 -9.55 -24.56
CA ASP A 374 1.87 -9.51 -24.65
C ASP A 374 2.35 -8.06 -24.84
N LEU A 375 3.09 -7.54 -23.85
CA LEU A 375 3.60 -6.17 -23.84
C LEU A 375 4.90 -6.08 -24.68
N ILE A 376 4.76 -6.22 -25.99
CA ILE A 376 5.88 -6.34 -26.95
C ILE A 376 6.85 -5.15 -26.91
N ASP A 377 6.36 -3.94 -26.65
CA ASP A 377 7.18 -2.71 -26.60
C ASP A 377 7.98 -2.59 -25.30
N TYR A 378 7.72 -3.48 -24.33
CA TYR A 378 8.33 -3.47 -23.00
C TYR A 378 9.16 -4.74 -22.74
N LYS A 379 9.57 -5.47 -23.79
CA LYS A 379 10.39 -6.69 -23.67
C LYS A 379 11.79 -6.43 -23.14
N GLU A 380 12.33 -5.27 -23.49
CA GLU A 380 13.60 -4.80 -22.99
C GLU A 380 13.35 -3.66 -22.00
N GLN A 381 14.26 -3.52 -21.04
CA GLN A 381 14.25 -2.39 -20.13
C GLN A 381 14.47 -1.11 -20.95
N GLY A 382 13.50 -0.19 -20.87
CA GLY A 382 13.55 1.08 -21.60
C GLY A 382 14.67 1.99 -21.14
N PRO A 383 15.05 2.99 -21.96
CA PRO A 383 16.01 3.99 -21.55
C PRO A 383 15.46 4.79 -20.37
N ASN A 384 16.31 5.11 -19.41
CA ASN A 384 15.96 6.13 -18.43
C ASN A 384 16.19 7.51 -19.06
N GLU A 385 15.13 8.27 -19.27
CA GLU A 385 15.20 9.60 -19.87
C GLU A 385 15.46 10.71 -18.84
N PHE A 386 15.55 10.38 -17.55
CA PHE A 386 15.78 11.36 -16.50
C PHE A 386 17.07 12.17 -16.77
N VAL A 387 16.95 13.50 -16.72
CA VAL A 387 18.09 14.41 -16.84
C VAL A 387 18.56 14.82 -15.46
N LEU A 388 19.77 14.40 -15.08
CA LEU A 388 20.34 14.77 -13.80
C LEU A 388 20.81 16.22 -13.91
N GLU A 389 20.17 17.13 -13.17
CA GLU A 389 20.55 18.56 -13.17
C GLU A 389 21.28 18.96 -11.87
N CYS A 390 21.05 18.21 -10.78
CA CYS A 390 21.67 18.43 -9.48
C CYS A 390 22.24 17.12 -8.90
N PRO A 391 23.12 17.19 -7.89
CA PRO A 391 23.86 16.02 -7.43
C PRO A 391 22.98 14.95 -6.77
N ILE A 392 23.45 13.70 -6.80
CA ILE A 392 22.97 12.62 -5.93
C ILE A 392 24.02 12.40 -4.85
N TYR A 393 23.60 12.42 -3.59
CA TYR A 393 24.44 12.13 -2.43
C TYR A 393 24.15 10.73 -1.90
N ILE A 394 25.20 9.95 -1.64
CA ILE A 394 25.08 8.57 -1.16
C ILE A 394 25.98 8.40 0.06
N ASP A 395 25.38 7.87 1.12
CA ASP A 395 26.00 7.53 2.39
C ASP A 395 26.17 6.01 2.50
N PHE A 396 27.34 5.53 2.90
CA PHE A 396 27.64 4.12 3.02
C PHE A 396 27.91 3.75 4.47
N GLY A 397 26.94 3.15 5.13
CA GLY A 397 27.10 2.62 6.47
C GLY A 397 25.83 2.65 7.32
N PRO A 398 25.87 2.01 8.50
CA PRO A 398 24.70 1.83 9.35
C PRO A 398 24.11 3.13 9.94
N ILE A 399 24.85 4.25 9.95
CA ILE A 399 24.46 5.54 10.51
C ILE A 399 23.87 6.41 9.41
N GLU A 400 22.54 6.51 9.37
CA GLU A 400 21.86 7.22 8.29
C GLU A 400 22.04 8.74 8.37
N SER A 401 22.38 9.33 7.22
CA SER A 401 22.34 10.77 6.99
C SER A 401 20.94 11.25 6.58
N ALA A 402 20.60 12.47 7.02
CA ALA A 402 19.37 13.12 6.60
C ALA A 402 19.40 13.46 5.10
N ALA A 403 18.22 13.72 4.52
CA ALA A 403 18.11 14.23 3.15
C ALA A 403 19.07 15.43 2.94
N PRO A 404 19.78 15.49 1.81
CA PRO A 404 19.50 14.76 0.56
C PRO A 404 20.23 13.40 0.39
N PHE A 405 20.84 12.83 1.43
CA PHE A 405 21.58 11.56 1.30
C PHE A 405 20.66 10.35 1.06
N ASN A 406 21.07 9.50 0.13
CA ASN A 406 20.55 8.15 -0.05
C ASN A 406 21.42 7.19 0.78
N ASN A 407 20.84 6.50 1.76
CA ASN A 407 21.60 5.70 2.73
C ASN A 407 21.70 4.22 2.30
N TYR A 408 22.90 3.71 2.02
CA TYR A 408 23.19 2.30 1.77
C TYR A 408 23.79 1.69 3.04
N ARG A 409 22.96 1.00 3.84
CA ARG A 409 23.33 0.68 5.23
C ARG A 409 24.32 -0.46 5.36
N PHE A 410 24.10 -1.54 4.63
CA PHE A 410 24.98 -2.71 4.65
C PHE A 410 25.28 -3.21 3.23
N PRO A 411 26.49 -3.72 2.95
CA PRO A 411 26.83 -4.28 1.65
C PRO A 411 25.98 -5.49 1.23
N THR A 412 25.29 -6.12 2.19
CA THR A 412 24.38 -7.25 1.99
C THR A 412 22.93 -6.83 1.79
N ASP A 413 22.61 -5.55 1.95
CA ASP A 413 21.26 -5.07 1.70
C ASP A 413 20.94 -5.13 0.21
N ALA A 414 19.65 -5.20 -0.09
CA ALA A 414 19.15 -5.09 -1.45
C ALA A 414 19.67 -3.79 -2.11
N MET A 415 19.77 -3.80 -3.44
CA MET A 415 20.18 -2.61 -4.19
C MET A 415 19.31 -1.42 -3.81
N LEU A 416 19.93 -0.25 -3.69
CA LEU A 416 19.21 1.01 -3.60
C LEU A 416 18.57 1.30 -4.95
N GLY A 417 17.24 1.29 -5.00
CA GLY A 417 16.49 1.66 -6.18
C GLY A 417 15.99 3.11 -6.10
N ASN A 418 15.84 3.75 -7.26
CA ASN A 418 15.24 5.06 -7.40
C ASN A 418 15.91 6.14 -6.52
N LEU A 419 17.23 6.26 -6.66
CA LEU A 419 18.03 7.27 -5.96
C LEU A 419 17.43 8.66 -6.17
N LYS A 420 17.48 9.49 -5.14
CA LYS A 420 16.99 10.87 -5.17
C LYS A 420 18.13 11.85 -5.38
N ASP A 421 17.88 12.87 -6.20
CA ASP A 421 18.79 14.01 -6.33
C ASP A 421 18.68 14.97 -5.14
N GLU A 422 19.48 16.03 -5.13
CA GLU A 422 19.53 17.05 -4.08
C GLU A 422 18.18 17.72 -3.81
N GLN A 423 17.34 17.85 -4.85
CA GLN A 423 16.00 18.44 -4.74
C GLN A 423 14.94 17.42 -4.29
N GLY A 424 15.33 16.15 -4.13
CA GLY A 424 14.44 15.05 -3.76
C GLY A 424 13.72 14.41 -4.94
N ASN A 425 14.07 14.77 -6.18
CA ASN A 425 13.47 14.18 -7.37
C ASN A 425 13.95 12.74 -7.54
N ALA A 426 13.02 11.86 -7.88
CA ALA A 426 13.28 10.47 -8.19
C ALA A 426 13.97 10.31 -9.55
N THR A 427 15.20 9.78 -9.54
CA THR A 427 16.02 9.64 -10.75
C THR A 427 15.81 8.32 -11.48
N ALA A 428 15.13 7.34 -10.86
CA ALA A 428 15.11 5.93 -11.24
C ALA A 428 16.48 5.22 -11.25
N PHE A 429 17.58 5.91 -10.93
CA PHE A 429 18.91 5.29 -10.87
C PHE A 429 18.95 4.26 -9.74
N GLN A 430 19.73 3.19 -9.96
CA GLN A 430 19.91 2.14 -8.98
C GLN A 430 21.39 1.96 -8.66
N LEU A 431 21.71 1.56 -7.43
CA LEU A 431 23.04 1.22 -6.96
C LEU A 431 23.00 -0.05 -6.12
N GLY A 432 23.73 -1.08 -6.53
CA GLY A 432 23.86 -2.33 -5.78
C GLY A 432 25.31 -2.80 -5.68
N VAL A 433 25.63 -3.57 -4.64
CA VAL A 433 26.92 -4.29 -4.55
C VAL A 433 26.96 -5.42 -5.58
N GLU A 434 28.04 -5.49 -6.37
CA GLU A 434 28.28 -6.53 -7.38
C GLU A 434 29.38 -7.50 -6.92
N GLU A 435 30.53 -6.98 -6.48
CA GLU A 435 31.57 -7.74 -5.77
C GLU A 435 31.56 -7.36 -4.29
N ARG A 436 31.47 -8.37 -3.42
CA ARG A 436 31.26 -8.21 -1.98
C ARG A 436 32.30 -7.30 -1.30
N PHE A 437 31.87 -6.67 -0.21
CA PHE A 437 32.74 -6.01 0.77
C PHE A 437 33.03 -6.93 1.96
N THR A 438 34.03 -6.61 2.78
CA THR A 438 34.22 -7.29 4.07
C THR A 438 33.09 -6.96 5.04
N GLY A 439 32.64 -5.70 5.06
CA GLY A 439 31.52 -5.27 5.89
C GLY A 439 31.48 -3.75 6.02
N VAL A 440 31.05 -3.30 7.20
CA VAL A 440 30.97 -1.88 7.58
C VAL A 440 31.91 -1.55 8.74
N LEU A 441 32.36 -0.30 8.83
CA LEU A 441 33.08 0.23 10.00
C LEU A 441 32.44 1.52 10.47
N GLU A 442 32.38 1.68 11.79
CA GLU A 442 32.06 2.94 12.46
C GLU A 442 33.31 3.44 13.18
N ARG A 443 33.68 4.71 12.99
CA ARG A 443 34.88 5.33 13.54
C ARG A 443 34.66 6.69 14.18
N GLY A 444 33.49 7.32 13.98
CA GLY A 444 33.18 8.59 14.63
C GLY A 444 33.96 9.78 14.07
N LEU A 445 34.51 9.67 12.86
CA LEU A 445 35.47 10.62 12.29
C LEU A 445 34.77 11.83 11.65
N GLU A 446 35.39 13.00 11.82
CA GLU A 446 34.92 14.27 11.29
C GLU A 446 35.43 14.49 9.84
N ASN A 447 34.79 15.43 9.14
CA ASN A 447 35.22 15.91 7.83
C ASN A 447 35.21 17.45 7.78
N LEU A 448 35.94 18.02 6.82
CA LEU A 448 35.95 19.45 6.48
C LEU A 448 35.30 19.71 5.12
N LEU A 449 34.61 18.72 4.54
CA LEU A 449 33.93 18.80 3.23
C LEU A 449 32.53 19.42 3.33
N GLY A 450 32.06 19.74 4.54
CA GLY A 450 30.70 20.21 4.78
C GLY A 450 29.66 19.08 4.77
N PHE A 451 30.08 17.82 4.69
CA PHE A 451 29.16 16.69 4.87
C PHE A 451 28.70 16.62 6.32
N PRO A 452 27.47 16.16 6.58
CA PRO A 452 27.07 15.81 7.93
C PRO A 452 28.04 14.75 8.48
N LYS A 453 28.31 14.79 9.79
CA LYS A 453 29.21 13.83 10.43
C LYS A 453 28.79 12.37 10.15
N THR A 454 27.48 12.13 10.10
CA THR A 454 26.89 10.82 9.80
C THR A 454 27.44 10.24 8.50
N ALA A 455 27.59 11.04 7.43
CA ALA A 455 28.13 10.57 6.14
C ALA A 455 29.67 10.38 6.12
N SER A 456 30.37 10.71 7.20
CA SER A 456 31.83 10.58 7.29
C SER A 456 32.31 9.65 8.40
N GLU A 457 31.42 9.25 9.30
CA GLU A 457 31.80 8.53 10.50
C GLU A 457 31.71 7.01 10.36
N ASP A 458 31.07 6.53 9.31
CA ASP A 458 30.99 5.13 8.92
C ASP A 458 31.21 4.92 7.43
N MET A 459 31.40 3.65 7.03
CA MET A 459 31.84 3.27 5.69
C MET A 459 31.51 1.83 5.34
N PHE A 460 31.55 1.54 4.03
CA PHE A 460 31.82 0.19 3.53
C PHE A 460 33.32 -0.01 3.36
N PHE A 461 33.83 -1.19 3.71
CA PHE A 461 35.27 -1.49 3.64
C PHE A 461 35.60 -2.93 3.29
N SER A 462 36.85 -3.14 2.89
CA SER A 462 37.43 -4.46 2.66
C SER A 462 38.85 -4.63 3.20
N ASP A 463 39.12 -5.83 3.72
CA ASP A 463 40.47 -6.37 3.87
C ASP A 463 40.96 -6.79 2.47
N GLY A 464 41.86 -5.99 1.90
CA GLY A 464 42.35 -6.17 0.53
C GLY A 464 43.23 -7.39 0.31
N ILE A 465 43.66 -8.08 1.37
CA ILE A 465 44.34 -9.38 1.24
C ILE A 465 43.31 -10.47 0.95
N THR A 466 42.18 -10.43 1.66
CA THR A 466 41.11 -11.45 1.56
C THR A 466 40.14 -11.17 0.42
N ILE A 467 39.84 -9.89 0.18
CA ILE A 467 38.91 -9.39 -0.83
C ILE A 467 39.65 -8.29 -1.60
N PRO A 468 40.41 -8.64 -2.66
CA PRO A 468 41.28 -7.70 -3.35
C PRO A 468 40.52 -6.63 -4.15
N VAL A 469 39.26 -6.91 -4.49
CA VAL A 469 38.35 -6.01 -5.20
C VAL A 469 36.97 -6.11 -4.57
N SER A 470 36.34 -4.96 -4.38
CA SER A 470 34.89 -4.85 -4.15
C SER A 470 34.30 -3.93 -5.20
N SER A 471 33.01 -4.04 -5.48
CA SER A 471 32.41 -3.21 -6.51
C SER A 471 30.95 -2.91 -6.27
N PHE A 472 30.53 -1.80 -6.84
CA PHE A 472 29.13 -1.47 -7.05
C PHE A 472 28.81 -1.52 -8.54
N LYS A 473 27.54 -1.80 -8.84
CA LYS A 473 26.95 -1.59 -10.15
C LYS A 473 25.86 -0.54 -10.03
N MET A 474 26.02 0.54 -10.80
CA MET A 474 24.94 1.46 -11.07
C MET A 474 24.19 1.02 -12.33
N SER A 475 22.86 1.12 -12.27
CA SER A 475 21.96 0.75 -13.37
C SER A 475 20.89 1.83 -13.57
N TYR A 476 20.19 1.76 -14.69
CA TYR A 476 19.15 2.73 -15.08
C TYR A 476 19.68 4.16 -15.25
N LEU A 477 20.95 4.36 -15.63
CA LEU A 477 21.42 5.71 -15.96
C LEU A 477 20.85 6.18 -17.29
N ASN A 478 20.68 7.49 -17.46
CA ASN A 478 20.44 8.07 -18.77
C ASN A 478 21.70 7.94 -19.62
N ARG A 479 21.57 7.22 -20.75
CA ARG A 479 22.64 6.80 -21.65
C ARG A 479 23.18 7.94 -22.51
N ASP A 480 22.44 9.05 -22.60
CA ASP A 480 22.79 10.24 -23.36
C ASP A 480 23.47 11.31 -22.49
N GLN A 481 23.75 11.00 -21.22
CA GLN A 481 24.45 11.88 -20.27
C GLN A 481 25.77 11.28 -19.81
N LYS A 482 26.69 12.18 -19.45
CA LYS A 482 27.93 11.84 -18.75
C LYS A 482 27.85 12.25 -17.29
N TYR A 483 28.55 11.50 -16.45
CA TYR A 483 28.52 11.65 -15.01
C TYR A 483 29.92 11.88 -14.46
N THR A 484 30.01 12.71 -13.44
CA THR A 484 31.19 12.82 -12.58
C THR A 484 30.93 12.12 -11.26
N PHE A 485 31.89 11.31 -10.84
CA PHE A 485 31.87 10.60 -9.57
C PHE A 485 32.89 11.23 -8.62
N VAL A 486 32.44 11.54 -7.41
CA VAL A 486 33.28 12.06 -6.33
C VAL A 486 33.23 11.10 -5.17
N PHE A 487 34.38 10.59 -4.74
CA PHE A 487 34.49 9.63 -3.65
C PHE A 487 35.22 10.21 -2.46
N TYR A 488 34.69 9.97 -1.28
CA TYR A 488 35.31 10.28 0.00
C TYR A 488 35.51 9.02 0.84
N GLY A 489 36.70 8.92 1.43
CA GLY A 489 37.12 7.81 2.29
C GLY A 489 38.04 8.30 3.40
N HIS A 490 37.76 7.93 4.65
CA HIS A 490 38.49 8.39 5.83
C HIS A 490 38.64 7.29 6.87
N ILE A 491 39.88 6.93 7.19
CA ILE A 491 40.21 6.01 8.28
C ILE A 491 41.27 6.63 9.20
N ASN A 492 41.15 6.39 10.50
CA ASN A 492 42.15 6.75 11.50
C ASN A 492 43.30 5.71 11.57
N ASP A 493 43.81 5.34 10.40
CA ASP A 493 44.95 4.44 10.19
C ASP A 493 45.97 5.12 9.25
N ARG A 494 47.08 4.44 8.94
CA ARG A 494 48.15 4.96 8.10
C ARG A 494 48.53 4.00 6.99
N LEU A 495 49.13 4.56 5.94
CA LEU A 495 49.62 3.86 4.76
C LEU A 495 48.49 3.22 3.92
N THR A 496 47.29 3.81 4.00
CA THR A 496 46.10 3.40 3.28
C THR A 496 45.83 4.30 2.09
N GLU A 497 45.42 3.69 0.99
CA GLU A 497 44.98 4.38 -0.23
C GLU A 497 43.94 3.50 -0.91
N THR A 498 42.82 4.09 -1.33
CA THR A 498 41.77 3.44 -2.10
C THR A 498 41.85 3.92 -3.54
N GLU A 499 41.91 2.97 -4.47
CA GLU A 499 41.70 3.21 -5.90
C GLU A 499 40.22 3.02 -6.23
N PHE A 500 39.66 3.95 -7.00
CA PHE A 500 38.32 3.89 -7.57
C PHE A 500 38.46 3.81 -9.09
N HIS A 501 38.03 2.70 -9.69
CA HIS A 501 38.02 2.49 -11.15
C HIS A 501 36.58 2.42 -11.64
N ILE A 502 36.17 3.42 -12.42
CA ILE A 502 34.82 3.57 -12.94
C ILE A 502 34.81 3.11 -14.39
N ILE A 503 33.88 2.21 -14.74
CA ILE A 503 33.84 1.51 -16.02
C ILE A 503 32.44 1.64 -16.62
N GLY A 504 32.34 2.35 -17.75
CA GLY A 504 31.18 2.43 -18.62
C GLY A 504 31.61 2.20 -20.08
N LYS A 505 31.15 3.04 -21.01
CA LYS A 505 31.69 3.08 -22.40
C LYS A 505 33.14 3.52 -22.43
N ASN A 506 33.47 4.46 -21.55
CA ASN A 506 34.82 4.86 -21.20
C ASN A 506 35.12 4.49 -19.75
N GLU A 507 36.37 4.67 -19.34
CA GLU A 507 36.81 4.37 -17.99
C GLU A 507 37.68 5.49 -17.41
N GLY A 508 37.69 5.58 -16.08
CA GLY A 508 38.52 6.52 -15.35
C GLY A 508 38.93 5.96 -13.99
N VAL A 509 40.10 6.39 -13.52
CA VAL A 509 40.67 5.93 -12.24
C VAL A 509 41.02 7.13 -11.37
N GLY A 510 40.62 7.07 -10.11
CA GLY A 510 40.93 8.08 -9.10
C GLY A 510 41.41 7.44 -7.79
N TYR A 511 42.09 8.23 -6.97
CA TYR A 511 42.74 7.75 -5.74
C TYR A 511 42.39 8.62 -4.55
N VAL A 512 42.11 8.00 -3.40
CA VAL A 512 41.99 8.70 -2.11
C VAL A 512 42.99 8.09 -1.13
N VAL A 513 43.88 8.91 -0.60
CA VAL A 513 44.67 8.55 0.59
C VAL A 513 43.74 8.66 1.79
N ASN A 514 43.31 7.53 2.36
CA ASN A 514 42.30 7.49 3.43
C ASN A 514 42.86 7.94 4.80
N ASP A 515 44.18 7.95 4.96
CA ASP A 515 44.90 8.29 6.20
C ASP A 515 44.47 9.63 6.81
N ASP A 516 43.78 9.59 7.95
CA ASP A 516 43.33 10.78 8.69
C ASP A 516 42.73 11.85 7.75
N ASN A 517 41.95 11.39 6.75
CA ASN A 517 41.49 12.22 5.64
C ASN A 517 40.35 13.16 6.02
N LEU A 518 40.66 14.46 6.15
CA LEU A 518 39.64 15.47 6.46
C LEU A 518 38.95 16.07 5.22
N ASN A 519 39.58 16.06 4.04
CA ASN A 519 39.08 16.86 2.90
C ASN A 519 39.52 16.41 1.51
N ARG A 520 40.17 15.26 1.36
CA ARG A 520 40.58 14.76 0.04
C ARG A 520 39.48 13.91 -0.55
N VAL A 521 39.27 14.06 -1.84
CA VAL A 521 38.33 13.26 -2.64
C VAL A 521 38.99 12.78 -3.92
N ALA A 522 38.50 11.67 -4.47
CA ALA A 522 38.79 11.28 -5.84
C ALA A 522 37.67 11.79 -6.74
N ILE A 523 38.02 12.46 -7.83
CA ILE A 523 37.07 12.97 -8.82
C ILE A 523 37.35 12.29 -10.15
N ILE A 524 36.37 11.57 -10.68
CA ILE A 524 36.45 10.89 -11.97
C ILE A 524 35.34 11.48 -12.85
N GLN A 525 35.72 12.21 -13.89
CA GLN A 525 34.81 13.00 -14.72
C GLN A 525 34.44 12.31 -16.03
N ASP A 526 33.38 12.80 -16.65
CA ASP A 526 32.96 12.50 -18.02
C ASP A 526 32.73 11.00 -18.30
N ILE A 527 32.23 10.24 -17.33
CA ILE A 527 31.92 8.82 -17.51
C ILE A 527 30.59 8.66 -18.24
N GLU A 528 30.63 7.95 -19.36
CA GLU A 528 29.49 7.56 -20.18
C GLU A 528 29.00 6.16 -19.77
N PRO A 529 27.72 5.96 -19.43
CA PRO A 529 27.17 4.63 -19.17
C PRO A 529 27.27 3.71 -20.39
N THR A 530 27.24 2.39 -20.16
CA THR A 530 27.13 1.40 -21.25
C THR A 530 25.84 1.59 -22.06
N ASP A 531 25.70 0.89 -23.20
CA ASP A 531 24.47 0.91 -24.00
C ASP A 531 23.25 0.34 -23.25
N GLU A 532 23.49 -0.41 -22.17
CA GLU A 532 22.46 -0.89 -21.23
C GLU A 532 22.12 0.15 -20.14
N GLY A 533 22.85 1.27 -20.07
CA GLY A 533 22.66 2.29 -19.03
C GLY A 533 23.25 1.88 -17.69
N THR A 534 24.42 1.22 -17.71
CA THR A 534 25.11 0.75 -16.50
C THR A 534 26.51 1.34 -16.36
N ILE A 535 26.99 1.44 -15.12
CA ILE A 535 28.38 1.78 -14.77
C ILE A 535 28.81 0.84 -13.65
N THR A 536 29.98 0.22 -13.79
CA THR A 536 30.62 -0.55 -12.71
C THR A 536 31.65 0.33 -11.99
N ILE A 537 31.62 0.32 -10.67
CA ILE A 537 32.50 1.09 -9.79
C ILE A 537 33.33 0.08 -8.99
N LYS A 538 34.61 -0.08 -9.31
CA LYS A 538 35.53 -0.98 -8.59
C LYS A 538 36.34 -0.21 -7.57
N LEU A 539 36.51 -0.82 -6.41
CA LEU A 539 37.36 -0.36 -5.32
C LEU A 539 38.42 -1.41 -5.04
N GLN A 540 39.66 -0.98 -4.91
CA GLN A 540 40.79 -1.85 -4.57
C GLN A 540 41.88 -1.06 -3.83
N PRO A 541 42.90 -1.74 -3.25
CA PRO A 541 44.04 -1.05 -2.66
C PRO A 541 44.78 -0.23 -3.72
N GLY A 542 44.96 1.06 -3.46
CA GLY A 542 45.72 1.95 -4.34
C GLY A 542 47.20 1.57 -4.45
N PRO A 543 47.91 2.07 -5.47
CA PRO A 543 49.30 1.75 -5.74
C PRO A 543 50.24 2.08 -4.57
N ASN A 544 49.91 3.06 -3.74
CA ASN A 544 50.70 3.46 -2.57
C ASN A 544 50.21 2.82 -1.26
N ASN A 545 49.20 1.95 -1.32
CA ASN A 545 48.69 1.27 -0.13
C ASN A 545 49.69 0.23 0.36
N THR A 546 50.37 0.48 1.48
CA THR A 546 51.29 -0.46 2.13
C THR A 546 50.83 -0.88 3.51
N GLN A 547 49.56 -0.59 3.85
CA GLN A 547 48.95 -1.01 5.10
C GLN A 547 48.84 -2.55 5.15
N TRP A 548 48.94 -3.10 6.36
CA TRP A 548 49.13 -4.54 6.59
C TRP A 548 47.97 -5.43 6.12
N ALA A 549 46.75 -4.89 6.04
CA ALA A 549 45.54 -5.55 5.55
C ALA A 549 45.19 -5.13 4.11
N LYS A 550 45.98 -4.24 3.49
CA LYS A 550 45.64 -3.60 2.22
C LYS A 550 44.24 -2.97 2.26
N PHE A 551 43.93 -2.28 3.36
CA PHE A 551 42.62 -1.68 3.59
C PHE A 551 42.17 -0.77 2.44
N PHE A 552 40.92 -0.88 2.01
CA PHE A 552 40.26 0.12 1.17
C PHE A 552 38.78 0.25 1.56
N GLY A 553 38.17 1.41 1.29
CA GLY A 553 36.79 1.69 1.67
C GLY A 553 36.27 3.04 1.21
N VAL A 554 34.97 3.25 1.40
CA VAL A 554 34.22 4.45 1.00
C VAL A 554 33.21 4.82 2.08
N ASN A 555 33.21 6.10 2.46
CA ASN A 555 32.21 6.69 3.37
C ASN A 555 31.06 7.28 2.57
N ALA A 556 31.38 8.11 1.57
CA ALA A 556 30.38 8.83 0.78
C ALA A 556 30.74 8.89 -0.70
N MET A 557 29.70 8.92 -1.55
CA MET A 557 29.80 9.14 -2.98
C MET A 557 28.86 10.26 -3.41
N ILE A 558 29.32 11.11 -4.34
CA ILE A 558 28.50 12.10 -5.02
C ILE A 558 28.54 11.80 -6.51
N ILE A 559 27.37 11.88 -7.15
CA ILE A 559 27.22 11.76 -8.60
C ILE A 559 26.69 13.09 -9.11
N THR A 560 27.33 13.69 -10.10
CA THR A 560 26.89 14.95 -10.71
C THR A 560 26.81 14.83 -12.23
N PRO A 561 26.01 15.67 -12.90
CA PRO A 561 26.07 15.75 -14.36
C PRO A 561 27.39 16.36 -14.84
N GLU A 562 27.70 16.16 -16.13
CA GLU A 562 28.82 16.79 -16.83
C GLU A 562 28.83 18.31 -16.59
N GLY A 563 30.00 18.84 -16.23
CA GLY A 563 30.18 20.28 -16.03
C GLY A 563 29.54 20.89 -14.77
N TYR A 564 28.94 20.09 -13.89
CA TYR A 564 28.43 20.58 -12.61
C TYR A 564 29.58 21.05 -11.70
N GLU A 565 29.51 22.28 -11.22
CA GLU A 565 30.50 22.83 -10.29
C GLU A 565 30.15 22.45 -8.85
N LEU A 566 30.76 21.37 -8.35
CA LEU A 566 30.60 20.94 -6.97
C LEU A 566 31.45 21.84 -6.05
N LEU A 567 30.78 22.60 -5.19
CA LEU A 567 31.44 23.44 -4.18
C LEU A 567 31.82 22.61 -2.96
N LEU A 568 33.01 22.00 -3.00
CA LEU A 568 33.64 21.42 -1.80
C LEU A 568 34.52 22.49 -1.11
N PRO A 569 34.44 22.66 0.22
CA PRO A 569 35.20 23.65 1.00
C PRO A 569 36.74 23.56 0.90
#